data_AF-A0A971T8A5-F1
#
_entry.id   AF-A0A971T8A5-F1
#
_cell.length_a   1.000
_cell.length_b   1.000
_cell.length_c   1.000
_cell.angle_alpha   90.00
_cell.angle_beta   90.00
_cell.angle_gamma   90.00
#
_symmetry.space_group_name_H-M   'P 1'
#
loop_
_entity.id
_entity.type
_entity.pdbx_description
1 polymer ?
#
loop_
_entity_poly.entity_id
_entity_poly.type
_entity_poly.pdbx_seq_one_letter_code
_entity_poly.pdbx_strand_id
1 'polypeptide(L)'
;MQRSAIGILSIAAAVCVSCGRTGLDTAAMKPTDRSVPAYRAPGDWIAAEAIPFSPDSPESFNAAVAGLVEELDGRVELLGIGEPLHGGEGFLLLRNRLFQRLAEAHGFGAIAVESDFFRGRLVDEFVSGRGPASY
;
A
#
# COMPACT_ATOMS: atom_id res chain seq x y z
N MET A 1 -40.12 -2.68 -4.48
CA MET A 1 -38.86 -3.06 -5.15
C MET A 1 -37.73 -2.26 -4.55
N GLN A 2 -36.98 -2.89 -3.66
CA GLN A 2 -35.91 -2.30 -2.86
C GLN A 2 -34.63 -2.34 -3.71
N ARG A 3 -34.14 -1.18 -4.14
CA ARG A 3 -32.88 -1.09 -4.88
C ARG A 3 -31.76 -1.14 -3.85
N SER A 4 -31.08 -2.28 -3.74
CA SER A 4 -29.91 -2.47 -2.91
C SER A 4 -28.83 -1.45 -3.29
N ALA A 5 -28.35 -0.71 -2.30
CA ALA A 5 -27.20 0.15 -2.43
C ALA A 5 -25.95 -0.73 -2.65
N ILE A 6 -25.22 -0.47 -3.73
CA ILE A 6 -23.86 -0.97 -3.92
C ILE A 6 -22.98 -0.17 -2.96
N GLY A 7 -22.78 -0.70 -1.75
CA GLY A 7 -21.78 -0.19 -0.83
C GLY A 7 -20.42 -0.65 -1.30
N ILE A 8 -19.63 0.28 -1.88
CA ILE A 8 -18.19 0.10 -2.03
C ILE A 8 -17.62 0.27 -0.62
N LEU A 9 -17.44 -0.84 0.09
CA LEU A 9 -16.69 -0.84 1.34
C LEU A 9 -15.21 -0.97 0.94
N SER A 10 -14.59 0.19 0.73
CA SER A 10 -13.16 0.29 0.45
C SER A 10 -12.38 -0.08 1.72
N ILE A 11 -11.81 -1.28 1.76
CA ILE A 11 -10.86 -1.64 2.82
C ILE A 11 -9.60 -0.80 2.67
N ALA A 12 -9.41 0.18 3.55
CA ALA A 12 -8.16 0.91 3.66
C ALA A 12 -7.26 0.23 4.69
N ALA A 13 -6.21 -0.45 4.24
CA ALA A 13 -5.07 -0.73 5.10
C ALA A 13 -4.13 0.47 5.07
N ALA A 14 -3.70 0.96 6.23
CA ALA A 14 -2.77 2.08 6.31
C ALA A 14 -1.44 1.59 6.93
N VAL A 15 -0.33 1.78 6.23
CA VAL A 15 1.00 1.35 6.68
C VAL A 15 1.77 2.57 7.17
N CYS A 16 2.25 2.55 8.41
CA CYS A 16 2.93 3.68 9.06
C CYS A 16 4.42 3.37 9.29
N VAL A 17 5.27 4.36 9.08
CA VAL A 17 6.70 4.31 9.43
C VAL A 17 6.87 4.69 10.91
N SER A 18 7.56 3.85 11.69
CA SER A 18 8.01 4.24 13.03
C SER A 18 9.12 5.28 12.89
N CYS A 19 8.82 6.52 13.27
CA CYS A 19 9.70 7.67 13.08
C CYS A 19 10.92 7.63 14.01
N GLY A 20 12.12 7.51 13.43
CA GLY A 20 13.42 7.65 14.11
C GLY A 20 14.32 8.74 13.51
N ARG A 21 13.82 9.57 12.58
CA ARG A 21 14.61 10.64 11.95
C ARG A 21 14.16 12.02 12.45
N THR A 22 14.98 12.60 13.32
CA THR A 22 14.91 13.99 13.74
C THR A 22 15.46 14.88 12.63
N GLY A 23 14.58 15.46 11.82
CA GLY A 23 14.95 16.44 10.80
C GLY A 23 13.87 16.62 9.74
N LEU A 24 12.86 17.46 10.03
CA LEU A 24 11.92 17.91 9.01
C LEU A 24 12.59 19.04 8.21
N ASP A 25 13.26 18.69 7.12
CA ASP A 25 13.55 19.67 6.07
C ASP A 25 12.28 19.82 5.22
N THR A 26 11.54 20.91 5.48
CA THR A 26 10.41 21.36 4.68
C THR A 26 10.91 21.94 3.35
N ALA A 27 11.55 21.10 2.53
CA ALA A 27 11.79 21.45 1.13
C ALA A 27 10.44 21.49 0.42
N ALA A 28 10.00 22.69 0.07
CA ALA A 28 8.79 22.94 -0.71
C ALA A 28 8.75 22.05 -1.95
N MET A 29 7.66 21.31 -2.13
CA MET A 29 7.34 20.58 -3.35
C MET A 29 7.43 21.56 -4.53
N LYS A 30 8.50 21.45 -5.33
CA LYS A 30 8.66 22.29 -6.51
C LYS A 30 7.65 21.79 -7.55
N PRO A 31 6.81 22.66 -8.14
CA PRO A 31 5.92 22.23 -9.21
C PRO A 31 6.77 21.64 -10.34
N THR A 32 6.59 20.35 -10.60
CA THR A 32 7.18 19.70 -11.76
C THR A 32 6.40 20.17 -12.98
N ASP A 33 7.05 20.98 -13.83
CA ASP A 33 6.55 21.31 -15.17
C ASP A 33 6.62 20.05 -16.04
N ARG A 34 5.67 19.14 -15.86
CA ARG A 34 5.47 18.00 -16.74
C ARG A 34 4.49 18.43 -17.82
N SER A 35 4.99 18.69 -19.03
CA SER A 35 4.13 18.79 -20.21
C SER A 35 3.36 17.48 -20.34
N VAL A 36 2.02 17.52 -20.22
CA VAL A 36 1.19 16.32 -20.31
C VAL A 36 1.20 15.81 -21.75
N PRO A 37 1.71 14.60 -22.03
CA PRO A 37 1.68 14.03 -23.37
C PRO A 37 0.25 13.80 -23.83
N ALA A 38 -0.04 14.03 -25.12
CA ALA A 38 -1.34 13.73 -25.69
C ALA A 38 -1.47 12.23 -25.99
N TYR A 39 -2.26 11.51 -25.21
CA TYR A 39 -2.58 10.10 -25.41
C TYR A 39 -3.84 9.93 -26.27
N ARG A 40 -3.86 8.97 -27.21
CA ARG A 40 -5.01 8.76 -28.12
C ARG A 40 -6.11 7.91 -27.50
N ALA A 41 -5.76 6.99 -26.61
CA ALA A 41 -6.68 6.14 -25.86
C ALA A 41 -6.18 5.92 -24.42
N PRO A 42 -7.08 5.55 -23.47
CA PRO A 42 -6.68 5.22 -22.10
C PRO A 42 -5.64 4.09 -22.01
N GLY A 43 -5.68 3.12 -22.93
CA GLY A 43 -4.68 2.05 -23.00
C GLY A 43 -3.27 2.56 -23.32
N ASP A 44 -3.14 3.57 -24.17
CA ASP A 44 -1.84 4.16 -24.52
C ASP A 44 -1.22 4.88 -23.31
N TRP A 45 -2.07 5.58 -22.54
CA TRP A 45 -1.67 6.24 -21.31
C TRP A 45 -1.22 5.22 -20.24
N ILE A 46 -2.02 4.18 -20.00
CA ILE A 46 -1.66 3.13 -19.02
C ILE A 46 -0.36 2.45 -19.42
N ALA A 47 -0.19 2.10 -20.70
CA ALA A 47 1.03 1.46 -21.17
C ALA A 47 2.27 2.36 -21.05
N ALA A 48 2.10 3.68 -21.14
CA ALA A 48 3.20 4.65 -21.03
C ALA A 48 3.57 4.98 -19.57
N GLU A 49 2.59 5.04 -18.67
CA GLU A 49 2.79 5.60 -17.31
C GLU A 49 2.73 4.54 -16.19
N ALA A 50 2.27 3.32 -16.46
CA ALA A 50 2.21 2.28 -15.44
C ALA A 50 3.60 1.81 -15.03
N ILE A 51 3.71 1.37 -13.77
CA ILE A 51 4.87 0.61 -13.28
C ILE A 51 4.55 -0.88 -13.52
N PRO A 52 5.14 -1.52 -14.55
CA PRO A 52 4.83 -2.91 -14.86
C PRO A 52 5.49 -3.86 -13.86
N PHE A 53 4.80 -4.92 -13.50
CA PHE A 53 5.38 -6.03 -12.76
C PHE A 53 4.71 -7.36 -13.10
N SER A 54 5.43 -8.45 -12.86
CA SER A 54 4.87 -9.80 -12.85
C SER A 54 4.58 -10.25 -11.41
N PRO A 55 3.34 -10.69 -11.08
CA PRO A 55 3.03 -11.25 -9.76
C PRO A 55 3.82 -12.53 -9.45
N ASP A 56 4.31 -13.23 -10.46
CA ASP A 56 4.99 -14.52 -10.32
C ASP A 56 6.52 -14.39 -10.24
N SER A 57 7.07 -13.18 -10.44
CA SER A 57 8.50 -12.90 -10.27
C SER A 57 8.70 -11.97 -9.05
N PRO A 58 9.29 -12.49 -7.96
CA PRO A 58 9.67 -11.67 -6.81
C PRO A 58 10.58 -10.49 -7.19
N GLU A 59 11.49 -10.68 -8.13
CA GLU A 59 12.43 -9.65 -8.59
C GLU A 59 11.68 -8.50 -9.28
N SER A 60 10.78 -8.84 -10.21
CA SER A 60 9.95 -7.86 -10.92
C SER A 60 9.03 -7.11 -9.96
N PHE A 61 8.39 -7.82 -9.04
CA PHE A 61 7.52 -7.22 -8.03
C PHE A 61 8.30 -6.26 -7.11
N ASN A 62 9.45 -6.69 -6.58
CA ASN A 62 10.26 -5.89 -5.68
C ASN A 62 10.79 -4.62 -6.35
N ALA A 63 11.17 -4.69 -7.63
CA ALA A 63 11.57 -3.53 -8.42
C ALA A 63 10.42 -2.53 -8.58
N ALA A 64 9.20 -3.02 -8.83
CA ALA A 64 8.02 -2.16 -8.94
C ALA A 64 7.64 -1.48 -7.62
N VAL A 65 7.76 -2.17 -6.47
CA VAL A 65 7.55 -1.54 -5.16
C VAL A 65 8.59 -0.45 -4.91
N ALA A 66 9.85 -0.66 -5.29
CA ALA A 66 10.88 0.36 -5.16
C ALA A 66 10.56 1.60 -6.02
N GLY A 67 10.20 1.41 -7.29
CA GLY A 67 9.78 2.51 -8.17
C GLY A 67 8.55 3.26 -7.64
N LEU A 68 7.57 2.55 -7.06
CA LEU A 68 6.41 3.18 -6.42
C LEU A 68 6.83 4.09 -5.26
N VAL A 69 7.71 3.62 -4.37
CA VAL A 69 8.18 4.41 -3.22
C VAL A 69 9.02 5.61 -3.66
N GLU A 70 9.80 5.47 -4.73
CA GLU A 70 10.55 6.58 -5.34
C GLU A 70 9.63 7.66 -5.92
N GLU A 71 8.58 7.29 -6.66
CA GLU A 71 7.58 8.24 -7.19
C GLU A 71 6.82 8.97 -6.08
N LEU A 72 6.67 8.35 -4.92
CA LEU A 72 6.03 8.96 -3.76
C LEU A 72 7.01 9.84 -2.92
N ASP A 73 8.18 10.16 -3.45
CA ASP A 73 9.17 11.12 -2.88
C ASP A 73 9.83 10.66 -1.56
N GLY A 74 9.80 9.37 -1.23
CA GLY A 74 10.52 8.77 -0.08
C GLY A 74 10.17 9.34 1.32
N ARG A 75 9.33 10.37 1.39
CA ARG A 75 8.84 11.07 2.59
C ARG A 75 7.45 10.58 3.01
N VAL A 76 6.94 9.53 2.38
CA VAL A 76 5.66 8.93 2.78
C VAL A 76 5.79 8.28 4.13
N GLU A 77 5.13 8.88 5.12
CA GLU A 77 5.02 8.31 6.47
C GLU A 77 3.80 7.37 6.59
N LEU A 78 2.80 7.53 5.71
CA LEU A 78 1.56 6.77 5.71
C LEU A 78 1.12 6.40 4.30
N LEU A 79 1.02 5.09 4.03
CA LEU A 79 0.54 4.57 2.74
C LEU A 79 -0.81 3.86 2.92
N GLY A 80 -1.86 4.38 2.28
CA GLY A 80 -3.19 3.77 2.23
C GLY A 80 -3.36 2.84 1.03
N ILE A 81 -3.78 1.60 1.25
CA ILE A 81 -3.98 0.58 0.22
C ILE A 81 -5.42 0.08 0.27
N GLY A 82 -6.12 0.20 -0.87
CA GLY A 82 -7.47 -0.32 -1.08
C GLY A 82 -7.48 -1.77 -1.59
N GLU A 83 -8.57 -2.50 -1.36
CA GLU A 83 -8.90 -3.75 -2.08
C GLU A 83 -10.12 -3.51 -3.00
N PRO A 84 -10.09 -3.96 -4.27
CA PRO A 84 -11.22 -3.75 -5.19
C PRO A 84 -12.45 -4.62 -4.88
N LEU A 85 -12.26 -5.77 -4.22
CA LEU A 85 -13.34 -6.67 -3.79
C LEU A 85 -12.91 -7.46 -2.55
N HIS A 86 -13.75 -7.51 -1.51
CA HIS A 86 -13.45 -8.27 -0.30
C HIS A 86 -13.16 -9.75 -0.56
N GLY A 87 -12.01 -10.21 -0.07
CA GLY A 87 -11.72 -11.65 0.04
C GLY A 87 -11.21 -12.30 -1.25
N GLY A 88 -10.71 -11.51 -2.21
CA GLY A 88 -10.04 -12.05 -3.38
C GLY A 88 -8.67 -12.61 -2.99
N GLU A 89 -8.50 -13.94 -3.02
CA GLU A 89 -7.25 -14.61 -2.61
C GLU A 89 -6.00 -14.00 -3.25
N GLY A 90 -6.04 -13.73 -4.55
CA GLY A 90 -4.92 -13.11 -5.27
C GLY A 90 -4.55 -11.72 -4.73
N PHE A 91 -5.54 -10.90 -4.36
CA PHE A 91 -5.31 -9.58 -3.75
C PHE A 91 -4.74 -9.71 -2.34
N LEU A 92 -5.23 -10.66 -1.55
CA LEU A 92 -4.70 -10.91 -0.20
C LEU A 92 -3.23 -11.33 -0.23
N LEU A 93 -2.87 -12.22 -1.17
CA LEU A 93 -1.47 -12.64 -1.36
C LEU A 93 -0.59 -11.48 -1.82
N LEU A 94 -1.05 -10.70 -2.80
CA LEU A 94 -0.31 -9.53 -3.29
C LEU A 94 -0.11 -8.48 -2.20
N ARG A 95 -1.16 -8.18 -1.42
CA ARG A 95 -1.11 -7.26 -0.27
C ARG A 95 -0.08 -7.71 0.76
N ASN A 96 -0.06 -9.00 1.11
CA ASN A 96 0.90 -9.52 2.10
C ASN A 96 2.34 -9.40 1.59
N ARG A 97 2.59 -9.69 0.30
CA ARG A 97 3.92 -9.49 -0.33
C ARG A 97 4.33 -8.02 -0.34
N LEU A 98 3.39 -7.11 -0.62
CA LEU A 98 3.63 -5.67 -0.57
C LEU A 98 4.03 -5.24 0.85
N PHE A 99 3.27 -5.64 1.87
CA PHE A 99 3.59 -5.33 3.27
C PHE A 99 4.97 -5.84 3.68
N GLN A 100 5.29 -7.09 3.34
CA GLN A 100 6.60 -7.66 3.59
C GLN A 100 7.70 -6.81 2.96
N ARG A 101 7.56 -6.46 1.67
CA ARG A 101 8.57 -5.67 0.97
C ARG A 101 8.73 -4.27 1.55
N LEU A 102 7.63 -3.60 1.90
CA LEU A 102 7.64 -2.28 2.54
C LEU A 102 8.34 -2.32 3.90
N ALA A 103 8.12 -3.37 4.70
CA ALA A 103 8.76 -3.54 6.00
C ALA A 103 10.25 -3.87 5.88
N GLU A 104 10.63 -4.81 5.00
CA GLU A 104 12.01 -5.27 4.88
C GLU A 104 12.95 -4.24 4.27
N ALA A 105 12.48 -3.42 3.32
CA ALA A 105 13.35 -2.56 2.53
C ALA A 105 13.02 -1.08 2.51
N HIS A 106 11.82 -0.69 2.96
CA HIS A 106 11.36 0.70 2.89
C HIS A 106 11.04 1.32 4.27
N GLY A 107 11.31 0.59 5.36
CA GLY A 107 11.27 1.13 6.73
C GLY A 107 9.87 1.27 7.33
N PHE A 108 8.85 0.73 6.69
CA PHE A 108 7.49 0.70 7.24
C PHE A 108 7.42 -0.26 8.43
N GLY A 109 6.96 0.22 9.59
CA GLY A 109 7.06 -0.51 10.87
C GLY A 109 5.73 -0.95 11.46
N ALA A 110 4.61 -0.42 10.97
CA ALA A 110 3.28 -0.71 11.48
C ALA A 110 2.27 -0.88 10.35
N ILE A 111 1.32 -1.80 10.55
CA ILE A 111 0.22 -2.08 9.63
C ILE A 111 -1.08 -1.87 10.39
N ALA A 112 -1.88 -0.89 9.97
CA ALA A 112 -3.27 -0.77 10.36
C ALA A 112 -4.13 -1.48 9.33
N VAL A 113 -4.92 -2.45 9.80
CA VAL A 113 -5.90 -3.17 8.98
C VAL A 113 -7.28 -2.60 9.28
N GLU A 114 -8.13 -2.43 8.27
CA GLU A 114 -9.54 -2.14 8.51
C GLU A 114 -10.18 -3.35 9.19
N SER A 115 -10.20 -3.32 10.52
CA SER A 115 -10.77 -4.33 11.38
C SER A 115 -11.52 -3.69 12.54
N ASP A 116 -12.29 -4.49 13.26
CA ASP A 116 -12.79 -4.07 14.57
C ASP A 116 -11.63 -3.68 15.51
N PHE A 117 -11.84 -2.61 16.29
CA PHE A 117 -10.82 -2.03 17.17
C PHE A 117 -10.29 -3.05 18.18
N PHE A 118 -11.16 -3.90 18.75
CA PHE A 118 -10.73 -4.91 19.72
C PHE A 118 -9.96 -6.04 19.06
N ARG A 119 -10.36 -6.44 17.85
CA ARG A 119 -9.69 -7.50 17.09
C ARG A 119 -8.26 -7.11 16.70
N GLY A 120 -8.01 -5.84 16.36
CA GLY A 120 -6.67 -5.35 16.04
C GLY A 120 -5.67 -5.59 17.18
N ARG A 121 -6.09 -5.38 18.43
CA ARG A 121 -5.25 -5.62 19.61
C ARG A 121 -4.88 -7.10 19.78
N LEU A 122 -5.84 -8.02 19.58
CA LEU A 122 -5.56 -9.45 19.70
C LEU A 122 -4.52 -9.90 18.66
N VAL A 123 -4.61 -9.38 17.45
CA VAL A 123 -3.63 -9.65 16.38
C VAL A 123 -2.27 -9.08 16.74
N ASP A 124 -2.19 -7.83 17.24
CA ASP A 124 -0.93 -7.23 17.70
C ASP A 124 -0.26 -8.04 18.83
N GLU A 125 -1.04 -8.49 19.82
CA GLU A 125 -0.55 -9.36 20.89
C GLU A 125 -0.04 -10.70 20.35
N PHE A 126 -0.75 -11.31 19.40
CA PHE A 126 -0.32 -12.56 18.75
C PHE A 126 0.99 -12.39 17.97
N VAL A 127 1.09 -11.41 17.06
CA VAL A 127 2.30 -11.24 16.21
C VAL A 127 3.53 -10.79 17.00
N SER A 128 3.33 -10.12 18.13
CA SER A 128 4.41 -9.70 19.03
C SER A 128 4.80 -10.78 20.05
N GLY A 129 4.14 -11.93 20.05
CA GLY A 129 4.38 -13.01 21.01
C GLY A 129 3.93 -12.70 22.45
N ARG A 130 3.06 -11.69 22.64
CA ARG A 130 2.48 -11.31 23.94
C ARG A 130 1.14 -11.99 24.23
N GLY A 131 0.46 -12.51 23.21
CA GLY A 131 -0.84 -13.18 23.30
C GLY A 131 -0.75 -14.70 23.50
N PRO A 132 -1.88 -15.39 23.70
CA PRO A 132 -1.94 -16.85 23.74
C PRO A 132 -1.51 -17.46 22.40
N ALA A 133 -1.05 -18.71 22.43
CA ALA A 133 -0.60 -19.43 21.23
C ALA A 133 -1.71 -19.66 20.17
N SER A 134 -2.98 -19.50 20.56
CA SER A 134 -4.16 -19.62 19.70
C SER A 134 -5.36 -18.85 20.30
N TYR A 135 -6.29 -18.42 19.44
CA TYR A 135 -7.59 -17.81 19.78
C TYR A 135 -8.76 -18.65 19.26
#